data_AF-A0A3D5G6Z7-F1
#
_entry.id   AF-A0A3D5G6Z7-F1
#
_cell.length_a   1.000
_cell.length_b   1.000
_cell.length_c   1.000
_cell.angle_alpha   90.00
_cell.angle_beta   90.00
_cell.angle_gamma   90.00
#
_symmetry.space_group_name_H-M   'P 1'
#
loop_
_entity.id
_entity.type
_entity.pdbx_description
1 polymer ?
#
loop_
_entity_poly.entity_id
_entity_poly.type
_entity_poly.pdbx_seq_one_letter_code
_entity_poly.pdbx_strand_id
1 'polypeptide(L)'
;MVELNQLLLEFESHLNWDAVTEEWKERRDDWASEVSAAIDQKQLAELLVALESNFQQEAVQSQWKMLRQSWVEECHIASTLEEVSSLLLELESNTTWEVVTDEWQDNRENWVQQMYEFIE
;
A
#
# COMPACT_ATOMS: atom_id res chain seq x y z
N MET A 1 18.49 -6.17 -4.74
CA MET A 1 17.46 -5.22 -5.18
C MET A 1 16.20 -5.68 -4.52
N VAL A 2 15.63 -4.86 -3.63
CA VAL A 2 14.27 -5.09 -3.16
C VAL A 2 13.33 -4.77 -4.31
N GLU A 3 12.23 -5.50 -4.42
CA GLU A 3 11.19 -5.23 -5.42
C GLU A 3 10.04 -4.49 -4.76
N LEU A 4 9.36 -3.61 -5.51
CA LEU A 4 8.22 -2.84 -4.99
C LEU A 4 7.12 -3.75 -4.41
N ASN A 5 6.97 -4.94 -4.96
CA ASN A 5 6.07 -5.99 -4.48
C ASN A 5 6.37 -6.37 -3.03
N GLN A 6 7.66 -6.51 -2.69
CA GLN A 6 8.07 -6.86 -1.34
C GLN A 6 7.78 -5.72 -0.37
N LEU A 7 8.00 -4.47 -0.79
CA LEU A 7 7.68 -3.30 0.01
C LEU A 7 6.17 -3.19 0.28
N LEU A 8 5.34 -3.49 -0.71
CA LEU A 8 3.89 -3.53 -0.56
C LEU A 8 3.44 -4.63 0.41
N LEU A 9 4.01 -5.84 0.28
CA LEU A 9 3.73 -6.95 1.20
C LEU A 9 4.21 -6.65 2.62
N GLU A 10 5.35 -5.99 2.77
CA GLU A 10 5.90 -5.60 4.07
C GLU A 10 4.97 -4.61 4.76
N PHE A 11 4.58 -3.53 4.07
CA PHE A 11 3.60 -2.56 4.60
C PHE A 11 2.31 -3.25 5.04
N GLU A 12 1.73 -4.09 4.17
CA GLU A 12 0.50 -4.81 4.49
C GLU A 12 0.65 -5.73 5.72
N SER A 13 1.79 -6.43 5.83
CA SER A 13 2.06 -7.31 6.96
C SER A 13 2.20 -6.57 8.30
N HIS A 14 2.47 -5.26 8.27
CA HIS A 14 2.60 -4.40 9.43
C HIS A 14 1.31 -3.66 9.79
N LEU A 15 0.25 -3.81 8.99
CA LEU A 15 -1.09 -3.34 9.34
C LEU A 15 -1.73 -4.26 10.37
N ASN A 16 -2.39 -3.65 11.34
CA ASN A 16 -3.23 -4.35 12.29
C ASN A 16 -4.46 -4.88 11.56
N TRP A 17 -4.98 -6.02 12.02
CA TRP A 17 -6.20 -6.62 11.46
C TRP A 17 -7.46 -5.77 11.63
N ASP A 18 -7.42 -4.76 12.49
CA ASP A 18 -8.43 -3.72 12.67
C ASP A 18 -8.35 -2.62 11.58
N ALA A 19 -7.23 -2.53 10.86
CA ALA A 19 -7.05 -1.60 9.75
C ALA A 19 -7.89 -1.98 8.52
N VAL A 20 -8.21 -3.26 8.39
CA VAL A 20 -8.78 -3.89 7.18
C VAL A 20 -10.11 -4.57 7.48
N THR A 21 -10.89 -4.81 6.44
CA THR A 21 -12.15 -5.57 6.55
C THR A 21 -11.91 -7.04 6.88
N GLU A 22 -12.92 -7.72 7.44
CA GLU A 22 -12.83 -9.17 7.67
C GLU A 22 -12.72 -9.93 6.34
N GLU A 23 -13.42 -9.46 5.29
CA GLU A 23 -13.33 -9.99 3.93
C GLU A 23 -11.90 -9.93 3.37
N TRP A 24 -11.14 -8.88 3.71
CA TRP A 24 -9.74 -8.79 3.34
C TRP A 24 -8.91 -9.92 3.90
N LYS A 25 -9.17 -10.35 5.15
CA LYS A 25 -8.38 -11.40 5.80
C LYS A 25 -8.47 -12.73 5.06
N GLU A 26 -9.62 -13.02 4.45
CA GLU A 26 -9.81 -14.20 3.61
C GLU A 26 -9.17 -14.03 2.23
N ARG A 27 -9.19 -12.82 1.67
CA ARG A 27 -8.60 -12.52 0.34
C ARG A 27 -7.08 -12.28 0.38
N ARG A 28 -6.53 -11.96 1.55
CA ARG A 28 -5.14 -11.53 1.73
C ARG A 28 -4.15 -12.54 1.15
N ASP A 29 -4.33 -13.84 1.42
CA ASP A 29 -3.42 -14.87 0.95
C ASP A 29 -3.36 -14.93 -0.59
N ASP A 30 -4.52 -14.88 -1.25
CA ASP A 30 -4.59 -14.81 -2.71
C ASP A 30 -3.94 -13.52 -3.23
N TRP A 31 -4.31 -12.37 -2.65
CA TRP A 31 -3.76 -11.06 -3.03
C TRP A 31 -2.24 -11.00 -2.85
N ALA A 32 -1.71 -11.53 -1.75
CA ALA A 32 -0.28 -11.54 -1.48
C ALA A 32 0.47 -12.40 -2.50
N SER A 33 -0.14 -13.53 -2.91
CA SER A 33 0.39 -14.33 -4.00
C SER A 33 0.35 -13.57 -5.32
N GLU A 34 -0.72 -12.82 -5.62
CA GLU A 34 -0.83 -11.97 -6.81
C GLU A 34 0.25 -10.86 -6.81
N VAL A 35 0.48 -10.19 -5.68
CA VAL A 35 1.53 -9.17 -5.53
C VAL A 35 2.90 -9.78 -5.73
N SER A 36 3.19 -10.92 -5.13
CA SER A 36 4.48 -11.60 -5.30
C SER A 36 4.75 -12.01 -6.75
N ALA A 37 3.69 -12.34 -7.50
CA ALA A 37 3.76 -12.74 -8.90
C ALA A 37 3.63 -11.57 -9.88
N ALA A 38 3.29 -10.37 -9.41
CA ALA A 38 3.05 -9.21 -10.26
C ALA A 38 4.38 -8.70 -10.82
N ILE A 39 4.55 -8.80 -12.14
CA ILE A 39 5.73 -8.26 -12.83
C ILE A 39 5.39 -6.89 -13.44
N ASP A 40 4.10 -6.66 -13.73
CA ASP A 40 3.58 -5.45 -14.33
C ASP A 40 3.26 -4.39 -13.27
N GLN A 41 3.69 -3.16 -13.53
CA GLN A 41 3.45 -2.00 -12.65
C GLN A 41 1.95 -1.71 -12.54
N LYS A 42 1.20 -1.87 -13.64
CA LYS A 42 -0.26 -1.74 -13.62
C LYS A 42 -0.92 -2.76 -12.70
N GLN A 43 -0.45 -4.00 -12.72
CA GLN A 43 -0.98 -5.03 -11.84
C GLN A 43 -0.72 -4.67 -10.37
N LEU A 44 0.47 -4.16 -10.05
CA LEU A 44 0.77 -3.66 -8.70
C LEU A 44 -0.12 -2.49 -8.29
N ALA A 45 -0.37 -1.54 -9.20
CA ALA A 45 -1.26 -0.42 -8.92
C ALA A 45 -2.70 -0.87 -8.68
N GLU A 46 -3.21 -1.84 -9.45
CA GLU A 46 -4.53 -2.44 -9.24
C GLU A 46 -4.61 -3.17 -7.89
N LEU A 47 -3.56 -3.91 -7.54
CA LEU A 47 -3.45 -4.60 -6.25
C LEU A 47 -3.37 -3.61 -5.08
N LEU A 48 -2.70 -2.48 -5.26
CA LEU A 48 -2.63 -1.39 -4.27
C LEU A 48 -4.01 -0.76 -4.04
N VAL A 49 -4.77 -0.51 -5.11
CA VAL A 49 -6.17 -0.03 -5.02
C VAL A 49 -7.07 -1.06 -4.34
N ALA A 50 -6.84 -2.35 -4.60
CA ALA A 50 -7.59 -3.42 -3.95
C ALA A 50 -7.36 -3.44 -2.42
N LEU A 51 -6.10 -3.27 -1.98
CA LEU A 51 -5.74 -3.14 -0.57
C LEU A 51 -6.44 -1.94 0.07
N GLU A 52 -6.28 -0.75 -0.52
CA GLU A 52 -6.88 0.49 -0.01
C GLU A 52 -8.42 0.40 0.05
N SER A 53 -9.06 -0.23 -0.94
CA SER A 53 -10.52 -0.40 -0.97
C SER A 53 -11.05 -1.25 0.18
N ASN A 54 -10.19 -2.05 0.81
CA ASN A 54 -10.50 -2.87 1.96
C ASN A 54 -10.04 -2.28 3.29
N PHE A 55 -9.49 -1.05 3.28
CA PHE A 55 -9.19 -0.36 4.53
C PHE A 55 -10.49 0.09 5.21
N GLN A 56 -10.49 -0.03 6.54
CA GLN A 56 -11.52 0.55 7.37
C GLN A 56 -11.45 2.08 7.29
N GLN A 57 -12.60 2.74 7.44
CA GLN A 57 -12.62 4.21 7.43
C GLN A 57 -11.84 4.84 8.58
N GLU A 58 -11.63 4.09 9.66
CA GLU A 58 -10.86 4.49 10.85
C GLU A 58 -9.34 4.27 10.66
N ALA A 59 -8.96 3.43 9.69
CA ALA A 59 -7.58 3.13 9.34
C ALA A 59 -6.90 4.25 8.54
N VAL A 60 -7.70 5.12 7.92
CA VAL A 60 -7.22 6.22 7.08
C VAL A 60 -7.62 7.56 7.66
N GLN A 61 -6.82 8.57 7.38
CA GLN A 61 -7.15 9.94 7.77
C GLN A 61 -8.45 10.41 7.10
N SER A 62 -9.22 11.28 7.77
CA SER A 62 -10.48 11.79 7.22
C SER A 62 -10.34 12.49 5.86
N GLN A 63 -9.18 13.13 5.63
CA GLN A 63 -8.85 13.79 4.37
C GLN A 63 -8.63 12.80 3.22
N TRP A 64 -8.21 11.57 3.52
CA TRP A 64 -7.99 10.52 2.53
C TRP A 64 -9.24 10.26 1.70
N LYS A 65 -10.44 10.33 2.30
CA LYS A 65 -11.71 10.16 1.57
C LYS A 65 -11.86 11.12 0.38
N MET A 66 -11.26 12.30 0.44
CA MET A 66 -11.28 13.28 -0.66
C MET A 66 -10.17 13.02 -1.68
N LEU A 67 -9.01 12.54 -1.23
CA LEU A 67 -7.85 12.25 -2.08
C LEU A 67 -7.97 10.92 -2.81
N ARG A 68 -8.64 9.95 -2.19
CA ARG A 68 -8.84 8.58 -2.68
C ARG A 68 -9.31 8.53 -4.13
N GLN A 69 -10.27 9.37 -4.52
CA GLN A 69 -10.74 9.38 -5.91
C GLN A 69 -9.61 9.68 -6.89
N SER A 70 -8.88 10.79 -6.66
CA SER A 70 -7.75 11.15 -7.50
C SER A 70 -6.63 10.12 -7.42
N TRP A 71 -6.32 9.61 -6.22
CA TRP A 71 -5.29 8.59 -6.04
C TRP A 71 -5.61 7.28 -6.79
N VAL A 72 -6.88 6.84 -6.80
CA VAL A 72 -7.30 5.65 -7.58
C VAL A 72 -7.17 5.92 -9.08
N GLU A 73 -7.52 7.11 -9.55
CA GLU A 73 -7.31 7.51 -10.95
C GLU A 73 -5.81 7.47 -11.32
N GLU A 74 -4.95 8.01 -10.47
CA GLU A 74 -3.50 7.98 -10.65
C GLU A 74 -2.98 6.52 -10.65
N CYS A 75 -3.50 5.64 -9.79
CA CYS A 75 -3.16 4.21 -9.81
C CYS A 75 -3.53 3.55 -11.16
N HIS A 76 -4.66 3.91 -11.75
CA HIS A 76 -5.06 3.37 -13.06
C HIS A 76 -4.20 3.89 -14.21
N ILE A 77 -3.67 5.10 -14.08
CA ILE A 77 -2.81 5.73 -15.09
C ILE A 77 -1.35 5.28 -14.91
N ALA A 78 -0.95 4.99 -13.68
CA ALA A 78 0.39 4.57 -13.31
C ALA A 78 0.89 3.46 -14.23
N SER A 79 2.00 3.76 -14.90
CA SER A 79 2.61 2.88 -15.89
C SER A 79 4.08 2.60 -15.58
N THR A 80 4.58 3.15 -14.47
CA THR A 80 5.98 3.04 -14.02
C THR A 80 6.07 2.66 -12.55
N LEU A 81 7.20 2.07 -12.15
CA LEU A 81 7.44 1.70 -10.75
C LEU A 81 7.53 2.94 -9.86
N GLU A 82 8.11 4.03 -10.37
CA GLU A 82 8.18 5.33 -9.69
C GLU A 82 6.78 5.83 -9.27
N GLU A 83 5.83 5.83 -10.20
CA GLU A 83 4.45 6.26 -9.92
C GLU A 83 3.81 5.37 -8.86
N VAL A 84 3.89 4.04 -9.03
CA VAL A 84 3.30 3.09 -8.06
C VAL A 84 3.95 3.23 -6.68
N SER A 85 5.27 3.47 -6.63
CA SER A 85 5.98 3.70 -5.38
C SER A 85 5.53 4.99 -4.70
N SER A 86 5.39 6.08 -5.45
CA SER A 86 4.86 7.35 -4.93
C SER A 86 3.44 7.19 -4.39
N LEU A 87 2.59 6.42 -5.10
CA LEU A 87 1.21 6.15 -4.69
C LEU A 87 1.15 5.32 -3.40
N LEU A 88 1.99 4.31 -3.26
CA LEU A 88 2.07 3.50 -2.05
C LEU A 88 2.61 4.31 -0.86
N LEU A 89 3.62 5.17 -1.07
CA LEU A 89 4.07 6.13 -0.06
C LEU A 89 2.96 7.08 0.39
N GLU A 90 2.14 7.55 -0.56
CA GLU A 90 1.03 8.44 -0.25
C GLU A 90 -0.04 7.72 0.60
N LEU A 91 -0.39 6.48 0.26
CA LEU A 91 -1.30 5.66 1.05
C LEU A 91 -0.79 5.43 2.48
N GLU A 92 0.49 5.03 2.62
CA GLU A 92 1.14 4.82 3.91
C GLU A 92 1.09 6.09 4.77
N SER A 93 1.47 7.24 4.18
CA SER A 93 1.45 8.52 4.89
C SER A 93 0.05 8.98 5.31
N ASN A 94 -1.00 8.48 4.65
CA ASN A 94 -2.39 8.76 4.97
C ASN A 94 -3.04 7.71 5.88
N THR A 95 -2.35 6.60 6.15
CA THR A 95 -2.76 5.57 7.10
C THR A 95 -2.51 6.06 8.52
N THR A 96 -3.42 5.76 9.44
CA THR A 96 -3.31 6.19 10.84
C THR A 96 -2.29 5.33 11.59
N TRP A 97 -1.52 5.96 12.47
CA TRP A 97 -0.53 5.25 13.29
C TRP A 97 -1.16 4.24 14.26
N GLU A 98 -2.46 4.38 14.55
CA GLU A 98 -3.22 3.49 15.43
C GLU A 98 -3.44 2.10 14.82
N VAL A 99 -3.41 2.01 13.48
CA VAL A 99 -3.69 0.77 12.76
C VAL A 99 -2.44 0.10 12.18
N VAL A 100 -1.26 0.62 12.48
CA VAL A 100 0.03 -0.01 12.17
C VAL A 100 0.66 -0.52 13.46
N THR A 101 1.52 -1.53 13.33
CA THR A 101 2.31 -2.06 14.45
C THR A 101 3.33 -1.05 14.95
N ASP A 102 3.70 -1.10 16.24
CA ASP A 102 4.78 -0.24 16.79
C ASP A 102 6.11 -0.48 16.05
N GLU A 103 6.40 -1.73 15.64
CA GLU A 103 7.58 -2.09 14.85
C GLU A 103 7.63 -1.38 13.49
N TRP A 104 6.47 -1.03 12.92
CA TRP A 104 6.41 -0.27 11.67
C TRP A 104 7.04 1.12 11.83
N GLN A 105 6.90 1.78 12.99
CA GLN A 105 7.47 3.11 13.20
C GLN A 105 8.99 3.11 13.05
N ASP A 106 9.67 2.09 13.58
CA ASP A 106 11.11 1.93 13.44
C ASP A 106 11.50 1.48 12.02
N ASN A 107 10.72 0.61 11.38
CA ASN A 107 11.04 0.11 10.04
C ASN A 107 10.72 1.11 8.91
N ARG A 108 9.75 1.99 9.13
CA ARG A 108 9.25 2.94 8.12
C ARG A 108 10.35 3.80 7.54
N GLU A 109 11.31 4.28 8.33
CA GLU A 109 12.41 5.10 7.79
C GLU A 109 13.23 4.33 6.75
N ASN A 110 13.51 3.05 7.00
CA ASN A 110 14.22 2.20 6.05
C ASN A 110 13.36 1.93 4.82
N TRP A 111 12.09 1.56 5.02
CA TRP A 111 11.15 1.29 3.95
C TRP A 111 10.96 2.50 3.03
N VAL A 112 10.75 3.70 3.58
CA VAL A 112 10.62 4.95 2.83
C VAL A 112 11.90 5.24 2.03
N GLN A 113 13.08 5.00 2.61
CA GLN A 113 14.34 5.15 1.89
C GLN A 113 14.42 4.20 0.68
N GLN A 114 13.96 2.95 0.80
CA GLN A 114 13.91 2.02 -0.32
C GLN A 114 12.90 2.46 -1.39
N MET A 115 11.77 3.03 -0.98
CA MET A 115 10.79 3.58 -1.92
C MET A 115 11.37 4.73 -2.75
N TYR A 116 12.16 5.61 -2.14
CA TYR A 116 12.84 6.69 -2.86
C TYR A 116 13.86 6.20 -3.89
N GLU A 117 14.44 5.01 -3.74
CA GLU A 117 15.33 4.43 -4.76
C GLU A 117 14.60 4.11 -6.08
N PHE A 118 13.26 4.00 -6.07
CA PHE A 118 12.46 3.83 -7.28
C PHE A 118 12.01 5.14 -7.94
N ILE A 119 12.21 6.27 -7.25
CA ILE A 119 11.78 7.61 -7.67
C ILE A 119 12.96 8.43 -8.25
N GLU A 120 14.20 7.92 -8.15
CA GLU A 120 15.43 8.52 -8.72
C GLU A 120 15.74 8.05 -10.14
#